data_AF-A0A842W907-F1
#
_entry.id   AF-A0A842W907-F1
#
_cell.length_a   1.000
_cell.length_b   1.000
_cell.length_c   1.000
_cell.angle_alpha   90.00
_cell.angle_beta   90.00
_cell.angle_gamma   90.00
#
_symmetry.space_group_name_H-M   'P 1'
#
loop_
_entity.id
_entity.type
_entity.pdbx_description
1 polymer ?
#
loop_
_entity_poly.entity_id
_entity_poly.type
_entity_poly.pdbx_seq_one_letter_code
_entity_poly.pdbx_strand_id
1 'polypeptide(L)'
;MINNVIILILLAFTTGIIVKYTDDIEDLKKKKQRWLKICLGFLYGLLLFLVVYLYPFMAPLWVGTVIGMLVYGRIDALSHYAGIAVFLSLFLIFIGFQLNNLYLLGLFVLVNIGEEYINDMFDKGKIKNKILSKIVSVRPLLEITTFIIAAFTGIWMMWFGLLSFDLGYILIGRLEK
;
A
#
# COMPACT_ATOMS: atom_id res chain seq x y z
N MET A 1 9.04 -22.59 -5.64
CA MET A 1 8.30 -21.89 -4.56
C MET A 1 9.15 -20.81 -3.89
N ILE A 2 10.34 -21.13 -3.36
CA ILE A 2 11.22 -20.16 -2.68
C ILE A 2 11.55 -18.93 -3.55
N ASN A 3 11.94 -19.13 -4.82
CA ASN A 3 12.26 -18.02 -5.73
C ASN A 3 11.07 -17.06 -5.94
N ASN A 4 9.85 -17.58 -5.99
CA ASN A 4 8.65 -16.78 -6.16
C ASN A 4 8.37 -15.90 -4.93
N VAL A 5 8.64 -16.41 -3.73
CA VAL A 5 8.49 -15.64 -2.49
C VAL A 5 9.52 -14.51 -2.42
N ILE A 6 10.78 -14.79 -2.77
CA ILE A 6 11.86 -13.79 -2.76
C ILE A 6 11.54 -12.65 -3.73
N ILE A 7 11.11 -12.96 -4.95
CA ILE A 7 10.76 -11.93 -5.94
C ILE A 7 9.60 -11.05 -5.43
N LEU A 8 8.55 -11.67 -4.85
CA LEU A 8 7.43 -10.92 -4.27
C LEU A 8 7.90 -9.99 -3.15
N ILE A 9 8.72 -10.50 -2.22
CA ILE A 9 9.27 -9.73 -1.11
C ILE A 9 10.07 -8.54 -1.62
N LEU A 10 10.96 -8.73 -2.59
CA LEU A 10 11.80 -7.67 -3.15
C LEU A 10 10.97 -6.61 -3.88
N LEU A 11 9.99 -7.02 -4.68
CA LEU A 11 9.09 -6.10 -5.39
C LEU A 11 8.25 -5.30 -4.40
N ALA A 12 7.64 -5.96 -3.41
CA ALA A 12 6.82 -5.30 -2.40
C ALA A 12 7.64 -4.33 -1.54
N PHE A 13 8.83 -4.75 -1.10
CA PHE A 13 9.77 -3.91 -0.35
C PHE A 13 10.16 -2.64 -1.12
N THR A 14 10.57 -2.82 -2.38
CA THR A 14 10.96 -1.71 -3.26
C THR A 14 9.79 -0.77 -3.51
N THR A 15 8.58 -1.32 -3.68
CA THR A 15 7.36 -0.52 -3.80
C THR A 15 7.14 0.32 -2.55
N GLY A 16 7.24 -0.27 -1.35
CA GLY A 16 7.10 0.44 -0.08
C GLY A 16 8.10 1.60 0.08
N ILE A 17 9.36 1.37 -0.29
CA ILE A 17 10.40 2.41 -0.33
C ILE A 17 9.98 3.58 -1.24
N ILE A 18 9.57 3.29 -2.47
CA ILE A 18 9.26 4.34 -3.45
C ILE A 18 8.00 5.09 -3.05
N VAL A 19 6.98 4.41 -2.52
CA VAL A 19 5.78 5.05 -2.00
C VAL A 19 6.16 6.01 -0.87
N LYS A 20 6.91 5.56 0.14
CA LYS A 20 7.31 6.46 1.25
C LYS A 20 8.13 7.65 0.78
N TYR A 21 9.10 7.39 -0.08
CA TYR A 21 9.94 8.46 -0.63
C TYR A 21 9.12 9.47 -1.46
N THR A 22 8.05 9.01 -2.11
CA THR A 22 7.09 9.89 -2.81
C THR A 22 6.33 10.75 -1.81
N ASP A 23 5.81 10.16 -0.72
CA ASP A 23 5.12 10.89 0.36
C ASP A 23 6.02 12.00 0.92
N ASP A 24 7.27 11.67 1.28
CA ASP A 24 8.22 12.61 1.89
C ASP A 24 8.54 13.78 0.95
N ILE A 25 8.71 13.52 -0.34
CA ILE A 25 8.90 14.59 -1.33
C ILE A 25 7.64 15.45 -1.51
N GLU A 26 6.44 14.87 -1.37
CA GLU A 26 5.19 15.65 -1.37
C GLU A 26 5.10 16.58 -0.16
N ASP A 27 5.40 16.07 1.03
CA ASP A 27 5.37 16.81 2.29
C ASP A 27 6.40 17.95 2.35
N LEU A 28 7.58 17.76 1.76
CA LEU A 28 8.63 18.77 1.74
C LEU A 28 8.27 20.03 0.93
N LYS A 29 7.11 20.09 0.24
CA LYS A 29 6.58 21.24 -0.53
C LYS A 29 7.59 21.91 -1.50
N LYS A 30 8.68 21.23 -1.85
CA LYS A 30 9.68 21.74 -2.80
C LYS A 30 9.10 21.71 -4.21
N LYS A 31 8.57 22.86 -4.66
CA LYS A 31 7.98 23.06 -6.00
C LYS A 31 8.90 22.63 -7.15
N LYS A 32 10.22 22.61 -6.94
CA LYS A 32 11.24 22.44 -8.00
C LYS A 32 11.36 21.01 -8.55
N GLN A 33 10.64 20.03 -8.02
CA GLN A 33 10.78 18.61 -8.40
C GLN A 33 9.48 17.95 -8.86
N ARG A 34 8.48 18.72 -9.35
CA ARG A 34 7.18 18.18 -9.80
C ARG A 34 7.30 16.95 -10.72
N TRP A 35 8.22 16.98 -11.68
CA TRP A 35 8.46 15.86 -12.59
C TRP A 35 8.94 14.60 -11.86
N LEU A 36 9.90 14.75 -10.93
CA LEU A 36 10.40 13.63 -10.14
C LEU A 36 9.28 12.98 -9.33
N LYS A 37 8.38 13.78 -8.71
CA LYS A 37 7.25 13.24 -7.94
C LYS A 37 6.32 12.40 -8.81
N ILE A 38 5.98 12.90 -10.00
CA ILE A 38 5.13 12.17 -10.95
C ILE A 38 5.83 10.90 -11.44
N CYS A 39 7.14 10.96 -11.73
CA CYS A 39 7.91 9.79 -12.16
C CYS A 39 7.96 8.70 -11.08
N LEU A 40 8.16 9.08 -9.80
CA LEU A 40 8.13 8.14 -8.68
C LEU A 40 6.72 7.57 -8.49
N GLY A 41 5.70 8.42 -8.63
CA GLY A 41 4.29 8.04 -8.68
C GLY A 41 4.05 6.92 -9.69
N PHE A 42 4.41 7.20 -10.95
CA PHE A 42 4.31 6.25 -12.06
C PHE A 42 5.08 4.96 -11.78
N LEU A 43 6.29 5.06 -11.24
CA LEU A 43 7.15 3.92 -10.94
C LEU A 43 6.55 3.00 -9.88
N TYR A 44 6.06 3.52 -8.76
CA TYR A 44 5.41 2.64 -7.77
C TYR A 44 4.11 2.05 -8.33
N GLY A 45 3.37 2.79 -9.15
CA GLY A 45 2.16 2.29 -9.82
C GLY A 45 2.45 1.10 -10.74
N LEU A 46 3.55 1.18 -11.50
CA LEU A 46 4.08 0.06 -12.29
C LEU A 46 4.46 -1.13 -11.42
N LEU A 47 5.14 -0.91 -10.29
CA LEU A 47 5.56 -1.99 -9.40
C LEU A 47 4.36 -2.68 -8.73
N LEU A 48 3.35 -1.92 -8.27
CA LEU A 48 2.10 -2.48 -7.76
C LEU A 48 1.40 -3.34 -8.81
N PHE A 49 1.33 -2.86 -10.06
CA PHE A 49 0.79 -3.65 -11.16
C PHE A 49 1.61 -4.92 -11.38
N LEU A 50 2.94 -4.82 -11.42
CA LEU A 50 3.83 -5.96 -11.61
C LEU A 50 3.65 -7.03 -10.51
N VAL A 51 3.49 -6.61 -9.25
CA VAL A 51 3.19 -7.51 -8.13
C VAL A 51 1.88 -8.24 -8.38
N VAL A 52 0.81 -7.53 -8.72
CA VAL A 52 -0.51 -8.15 -8.93
C VAL A 52 -0.54 -9.01 -10.19
N TYR A 53 0.18 -8.62 -11.24
CA TYR A 53 0.29 -9.37 -12.49
C TYR A 53 1.02 -10.70 -12.29
N LEU A 54 2.15 -10.69 -11.58
CA LEU A 54 2.92 -11.91 -11.28
C LEU A 54 2.26 -12.76 -10.18
N TYR A 55 1.53 -12.13 -9.26
CA TYR A 55 0.91 -12.77 -8.11
C TYR A 55 -0.57 -12.36 -7.98
N PRO A 56 -1.48 -12.92 -8.81
CA PRO A 56 -2.89 -12.50 -8.85
C PRO A 56 -3.64 -12.62 -7.52
N PHE A 57 -3.21 -13.52 -6.62
CA PHE A 57 -3.77 -13.62 -5.27
C PHE A 57 -3.55 -12.37 -4.42
N MET A 58 -2.58 -11.50 -4.78
CA MET A 58 -2.34 -10.20 -4.15
C MET A 58 -3.32 -9.12 -4.62
N ALA A 59 -4.04 -9.33 -5.72
CA ALA A 59 -4.93 -8.32 -6.31
C ALA A 59 -5.96 -7.76 -5.30
N PRO A 60 -6.69 -8.59 -4.52
CA PRO A 60 -7.68 -8.08 -3.60
C PRO A 60 -7.09 -7.16 -2.53
N LEU A 61 -5.87 -7.44 -2.06
CA LEU A 61 -5.16 -6.62 -1.08
C LEU A 61 -4.81 -5.25 -1.66
N TRP A 62 -4.08 -5.21 -2.78
CA TRP A 62 -3.59 -3.95 -3.35
C TRP A 62 -4.72 -3.10 -3.96
N VAL A 63 -5.62 -3.72 -4.71
CA VAL A 63 -6.78 -3.01 -5.28
C VAL A 63 -7.71 -2.56 -4.16
N GLY A 64 -7.95 -3.40 -3.15
CA GLY A 64 -8.78 -3.04 -1.99
C GLY A 64 -8.19 -1.87 -1.19
N THR A 65 -6.88 -1.86 -1.00
CA THR A 65 -6.17 -0.73 -0.37
C THR A 65 -6.36 0.55 -1.18
N VAL A 66 -6.10 0.53 -2.49
CA VAL A 66 -6.26 1.71 -3.36
C VAL A 66 -7.69 2.23 -3.36
N ILE A 67 -8.69 1.35 -3.48
CA ILE A 67 -10.10 1.74 -3.42
C ILE A 67 -10.44 2.32 -2.04
N GLY A 68 -9.98 1.70 -0.96
CA GLY A 68 -10.20 2.20 0.40
C GLY A 68 -9.63 3.61 0.60
N MET A 69 -8.42 3.86 0.10
CA MET A 69 -7.79 5.19 0.16
C MET A 69 -8.57 6.24 -0.67
N LEU A 70 -9.07 5.86 -1.84
CA LEU A 70 -9.88 6.73 -2.71
C LEU A 70 -11.22 7.07 -2.05
N VAL A 71 -11.90 6.06 -1.49
CA VAL A 71 -13.20 6.23 -0.81
C VAL A 71 -13.05 7.09 0.45
N TYR A 72 -11.98 6.89 1.23
CA TYR A 72 -11.72 7.70 2.42
C TYR A 72 -11.29 9.13 2.06
N GLY A 73 -10.71 9.34 0.88
CA GLY A 73 -10.29 10.65 0.40
C GLY A 73 -8.90 11.09 0.90
N ARG A 74 -8.01 10.13 1.21
CA ARG A 74 -6.62 10.41 1.65
C ARG A 74 -5.67 10.76 0.52
N ILE A 75 -6.05 10.53 -0.74
CA ILE A 75 -5.20 10.81 -1.90
C ILE A 75 -5.39 12.27 -2.31
N ASP A 76 -4.40 13.12 -2.00
CA ASP A 76 -4.47 14.56 -2.24
C ASP A 76 -3.36 15.09 -3.16
N ALA A 77 -2.33 14.29 -3.47
CA ALA A 77 -1.21 14.70 -4.31
C ALA A 77 -1.24 14.12 -5.73
N LEU A 78 -0.80 14.93 -6.71
CA LEU A 78 -0.77 14.57 -8.13
C LEU A 78 0.13 13.35 -8.42
N SER A 79 1.21 13.16 -7.67
CA SER A 79 2.07 11.97 -7.75
C SER A 79 1.31 10.69 -7.37
N HIS A 80 0.46 10.76 -6.34
CA HIS A 80 -0.37 9.62 -5.96
C HIS A 80 -1.43 9.31 -7.00
N TYR A 81 -2.08 10.33 -7.56
CA TYR A 81 -2.98 10.14 -8.69
C TYR A 81 -2.29 9.50 -9.90
N ALA A 82 -1.06 9.91 -10.21
CA ALA A 82 -0.29 9.30 -11.31
C ALA A 82 -0.05 7.80 -11.07
N GLY A 83 0.43 7.41 -9.89
CA GLY A 83 0.68 6.00 -9.59
C GLY A 83 -0.59 5.14 -9.55
N ILE A 84 -1.67 5.67 -8.97
CA ILE A 84 -2.97 4.98 -8.95
C ILE A 84 -3.54 4.83 -10.36
N ALA A 85 -3.46 5.88 -11.18
CA ALA A 85 -3.94 5.84 -12.56
C ALA A 85 -3.18 4.77 -13.36
N VAL A 86 -1.85 4.69 -13.21
CA VAL A 86 -1.03 3.66 -13.86
C VAL A 86 -1.42 2.27 -13.38
N PHE A 87 -1.49 2.07 -12.06
CA PHE A 87 -1.82 0.78 -11.47
C PHE A 87 -3.19 0.29 -11.94
N LEU A 88 -4.23 1.11 -11.81
CA LEU A 88 -5.61 0.73 -12.19
C LEU A 88 -5.76 0.57 -13.70
N SER A 89 -5.15 1.43 -14.52
CA SER A 89 -5.25 1.30 -15.98
C SER A 89 -4.62 0.00 -16.47
N LEU A 90 -3.42 -0.33 -15.98
CA LEU A 90 -2.75 -1.58 -16.35
C LEU A 90 -3.49 -2.79 -15.79
N PHE A 91 -3.98 -2.71 -14.55
CA PHE A 91 -4.82 -3.75 -13.96
C PHE A 91 -6.05 -4.04 -14.85
N LEU A 92 -6.77 -3.00 -15.27
CA LEU A 92 -7.95 -3.15 -16.13
C LEU A 92 -7.61 -3.68 -17.53
N ILE A 93 -6.51 -3.23 -18.14
CA ILE A 93 -6.09 -3.65 -19.49
C ILE A 93 -5.63 -5.11 -19.52
N PHE A 94 -4.80 -5.52 -18.56
CA PHE A 94 -4.11 -6.82 -18.62
C PHE A 94 -4.75 -7.93 -17.77
N ILE A 95 -5.49 -7.57 -16.73
CA ILE A 95 -6.11 -8.52 -15.80
C ILE A 95 -7.64 -8.43 -15.88
N GLY A 96 -8.17 -7.22 -16.03
CA GLY A 96 -9.61 -6.96 -16.07
C GLY A 96 -10.28 -7.16 -14.71
N PHE A 97 -11.61 -7.23 -14.71
CA PHE A 97 -12.42 -7.43 -13.49
C PHE A 97 -12.48 -8.88 -13.00
N GLN A 98 -11.55 -9.74 -13.44
CA GLN A 98 -11.46 -11.14 -12.98
C GLN A 98 -10.83 -11.21 -11.57
N LEU A 99 -11.43 -10.51 -10.62
CA LEU A 99 -11.11 -10.66 -9.22
C LEU A 99 -11.77 -11.95 -8.73
N ASN A 100 -10.98 -13.02 -8.68
CA ASN A 100 -11.41 -14.35 -8.22
C ASN A 100 -11.97 -14.34 -6.79
N ASN A 101 -11.84 -13.25 -6.04
CA ASN A 101 -12.37 -13.13 -4.68
C ASN A 101 -12.84 -11.70 -4.34
N LEU A 102 -14.04 -11.35 -4.78
CA LEU A 102 -14.70 -10.07 -4.47
C LEU A 102 -14.94 -9.88 -2.95
N TYR A 103 -15.10 -10.97 -2.19
CA TYR A 103 -15.26 -10.89 -0.73
C TYR A 103 -13.99 -10.40 -0.06
N LEU A 104 -12.82 -10.93 -0.45
CA LEU A 104 -11.53 -10.44 0.05
C LEU A 104 -11.29 -8.99 -0.37
N LEU A 105 -11.67 -8.60 -1.59
CA LEU A 105 -11.59 -7.21 -2.01
C LEU A 105 -12.41 -6.30 -1.08
N GLY A 106 -13.68 -6.63 -0.88
CA GLY A 106 -14.57 -5.85 -0.01
C GLY A 106 -14.04 -5.77 1.43
N LEU A 107 -13.51 -6.88 1.96
CA LEU A 107 -12.86 -6.91 3.27
C LEU A 107 -11.66 -5.95 3.34
N PHE A 108 -10.75 -5.99 2.37
CA PHE A 108 -9.58 -5.10 2.37
C PHE A 108 -9.96 -3.63 2.19
N VAL A 109 -11.00 -3.33 1.40
CA VAL A 109 -11.55 -1.96 1.31
C VAL A 109 -12.01 -1.48 2.69
N LEU A 110 -12.84 -2.29 3.37
CA LEU A 110 -13.40 -1.93 4.68
C LEU A 110 -12.32 -1.79 5.75
N VAL A 111 -11.36 -2.71 5.78
CA VAL A 111 -10.24 -2.67 6.72
C VAL A 111 -9.38 -1.44 6.49
N ASN A 112 -9.09 -1.09 5.23
CA ASN A 112 -8.29 0.08 4.92
C ASN A 112 -9.02 1.40 5.25
N ILE A 113 -10.34 1.47 5.02
CA ILE A 113 -11.17 2.59 5.49
C ILE A 113 -11.13 2.70 7.02
N GLY A 114 -11.23 1.57 7.73
CA GLY A 114 -11.14 1.52 9.18
C GLY A 114 -9.78 1.96 9.71
N GLU A 115 -8.70 1.55 9.05
CA GLU A 115 -7.33 1.96 9.36
C GLU A 115 -7.17 3.49 9.24
N GLU A 116 -7.62 4.07 8.13
CA GLU A 116 -7.55 5.53 7.94
C GLU A 116 -8.43 6.30 8.93
N TYR A 117 -9.59 5.77 9.28
CA TYR A 117 -10.44 6.34 10.33
C TYR A 117 -9.71 6.38 11.69
N ILE A 118 -9.01 5.30 12.04
CA ILE A 118 -8.20 5.23 13.26
C ILE A 118 -7.04 6.23 13.18
N ASN A 119 -6.28 6.24 12.09
CA ASN A 119 -5.18 7.20 11.86
C ASN A 119 -5.64 8.64 12.10
N ASP A 120 -6.77 9.03 11.52
CA ASP A 120 -7.37 10.35 11.68
C ASP A 120 -7.70 10.69 13.14
N MET A 121 -8.16 9.72 13.93
CA MET A 121 -8.43 9.92 15.37
C MET A 121 -7.14 10.21 16.14
N PHE A 122 -6.02 9.59 15.78
CA PHE A 122 -4.71 9.85 16.37
C PHE A 122 -4.16 11.21 15.93
N ASP A 123 -4.23 11.55 14.64
CA ASP A 123 -3.74 12.81 14.07
C ASP A 123 -4.48 14.03 14.66
N LYS A 124 -5.79 13.91 14.88
CA LYS A 124 -6.63 14.97 15.49
C LYS A 124 -6.40 15.13 17.00
N GLY A 125 -5.40 14.46 17.58
CA GLY A 125 -4.99 14.63 18.97
C GLY A 125 -5.97 14.06 20.00
N LYS A 126 -6.94 13.23 19.57
CA LYS A 126 -7.86 12.55 20.51
C LYS A 126 -7.14 11.53 21.38
N ILE A 127 -5.97 11.04 20.96
CA ILE A 127 -5.14 10.08 21.71
C ILE A 127 -3.69 10.57 21.74
N LYS A 128 -3.18 10.99 22.91
CA LYS A 128 -1.86 11.63 23.06
C LYS A 128 -0.69 10.66 23.26
N ASN A 129 -0.88 9.35 23.07
CA ASN A 129 0.16 8.37 23.34
C ASN A 129 1.10 8.17 22.13
N LYS A 130 2.35 8.65 22.25
CA LYS A 130 3.39 8.56 21.21
C LYS A 130 3.70 7.12 20.78
N ILE A 131 3.58 6.16 21.69
CA ILE A 131 3.84 4.74 21.40
C ILE A 131 2.71 4.18 20.52
N LEU A 132 1.46 4.45 20.88
CA LEU A 132 0.32 4.03 20.05
C LEU A 132 0.31 4.71 18.69
N SER A 133 0.63 6.00 18.60
CA SER A 133 0.75 6.70 17.31
C SER A 133 1.78 6.03 16.39
N LYS A 134 2.90 5.55 16.94
CA LYS A 134 3.91 4.82 16.18
C LYS A 134 3.46 3.42 15.76
N ILE A 135 2.66 2.72 16.58
CA ILE A 135 2.10 1.40 16.22
C ILE A 135 1.07 1.56 15.10
N VAL A 136 0.20 2.55 15.22
CA VAL A 136 -0.86 2.86 14.26
C VAL A 136 -0.29 3.29 12.90
N SER A 137 0.87 3.97 12.89
CA SER A 137 1.59 4.28 11.64
C SER A 137 2.08 3.06 10.84
N VAL A 138 2.00 1.84 11.41
CA VAL A 138 2.39 0.56 10.77
C VAL A 138 1.16 -0.22 10.27
N ARG A 139 0.02 0.46 10.05
CA ARG A 139 -1.23 -0.13 9.51
C ARG A 139 -1.61 -1.48 10.15
N PRO A 140 -1.68 -1.57 11.50
CA PRO A 140 -1.79 -2.83 12.20
C PRO A 140 -3.08 -3.62 11.87
N LEU A 141 -4.20 -2.98 11.52
CA LEU A 141 -5.40 -3.72 11.15
C LEU A 141 -5.21 -4.48 9.84
N LEU A 142 -4.56 -3.85 8.86
CA LEU A 142 -4.29 -4.49 7.58
C LEU A 142 -3.32 -5.68 7.74
N GLU A 143 -2.29 -5.52 8.57
CA GLU A 143 -1.32 -6.56 8.87
C GLU A 143 -1.94 -7.75 9.64
N ILE A 144 -2.76 -7.47 10.65
CA ILE A 144 -3.50 -8.52 11.38
C ILE A 144 -4.49 -9.22 10.45
N THR A 145 -5.20 -8.47 9.60
CA THR A 145 -6.18 -9.04 8.67
C THR A 145 -5.50 -9.97 7.67
N THR A 146 -4.39 -9.55 7.05
CA THR A 146 -3.65 -10.39 6.12
C THR A 146 -3.03 -11.60 6.80
N PHE A 147 -2.54 -11.48 8.04
CA PHE A 147 -2.06 -12.61 8.82
C PHE A 147 -3.16 -13.64 9.08
N ILE A 148 -4.35 -13.19 9.51
CA ILE A 148 -5.51 -14.07 9.73
C ILE A 148 -5.90 -14.79 8.44
N ILE A 149 -6.02 -14.06 7.33
CA ILE A 149 -6.35 -14.65 6.02
C ILE A 149 -5.26 -15.66 5.61
N ALA A 150 -3.98 -15.33 5.79
CA ALA A 150 -2.87 -16.23 5.48
C ALA A 150 -2.92 -17.51 6.31
N ALA A 151 -3.24 -17.41 7.61
CA ALA A 151 -3.38 -18.56 8.50
C ALA A 151 -4.56 -19.47 8.09
N PHE A 152 -5.69 -18.90 7.69
CA PHE A 152 -6.87 -19.67 7.25
C PHE A 152 -6.71 -20.28 5.85
N THR A 153 -6.08 -19.58 4.91
CA THR A 153 -5.95 -20.02 3.50
C THR A 153 -4.67 -20.80 3.22
N GLY A 154 -3.68 -20.72 4.10
CA GLY A 154 -2.33 -21.23 3.89
C GLY A 154 -1.48 -20.38 2.93
N ILE A 155 -1.99 -19.26 2.41
CA ILE A 155 -1.29 -18.40 1.43
C ILE A 155 -0.46 -17.34 2.17
N TRP A 156 0.61 -17.79 2.82
CA TRP A 156 1.54 -16.94 3.58
C TRP A 156 2.23 -15.85 2.76
N MET A 157 2.31 -16.02 1.44
CA MET A 157 2.87 -15.03 0.53
C MET A 157 2.15 -13.68 0.62
N MET A 158 0.86 -13.67 0.91
CA MET A 158 0.11 -12.41 1.06
C MET A 158 0.61 -11.58 2.23
N TRP A 159 0.77 -12.24 3.38
CA TRP A 159 1.26 -11.61 4.59
C TRP A 159 2.73 -11.20 4.45
N PHE A 160 3.61 -12.07 3.93
CA PHE A 160 5.02 -11.69 3.70
C PHE A 160 5.17 -10.55 2.68
N GLY A 161 4.30 -10.49 1.67
CA GLY A 161 4.28 -9.39 0.70
C GLY A 161 3.94 -8.07 1.38
N LEU A 162 2.88 -8.03 2.21
CA LEU A 162 2.49 -6.82 2.92
C LEU A 162 3.55 -6.41 3.95
N LEU A 163 4.00 -7.34 4.79
CA LEU A 163 5.05 -7.09 5.79
C LEU A 163 6.30 -6.50 5.13
N SER A 164 6.71 -7.04 3.97
CA SER A 164 7.87 -6.54 3.24
C SER A 164 7.66 -5.12 2.71
N PHE A 165 6.48 -4.82 2.18
CA PHE A 165 6.12 -3.45 1.78
C PHE A 165 6.21 -2.49 2.96
N ASP A 166 5.64 -2.85 4.11
CA ASP A 166 5.64 -2.00 5.30
C ASP A 166 7.05 -1.81 5.87
N LEU A 167 7.90 -2.84 5.84
CA LEU A 167 9.32 -2.70 6.21
C LEU A 167 10.04 -1.70 5.30
N GLY A 168 9.81 -1.76 3.99
CA GLY A 168 10.37 -0.80 3.03
C GLY A 168 9.88 0.63 3.28
N TYR A 169 8.58 0.77 3.56
CA TYR A 169 7.95 2.05 3.88
C TYR A 169 8.52 2.66 5.17
N ILE A 170 8.64 1.87 6.24
CA ILE A 170 9.17 2.33 7.54
C ILE A 170 10.66 2.67 7.46
N LEU A 171 11.43 1.94 6.66
CA LEU A 171 12.87 2.15 6.54
C LEU A 171 13.18 3.58 6.09
N ILE A 172 12.50 4.06 5.04
CA ILE A 172 12.67 5.43 4.56
C ILE A 172 12.17 6.45 5.58
N GLY A 173 11.00 6.21 6.18
CA GLY A 173 10.44 7.11 7.19
C GLY A 173 11.29 7.27 8.47
N ARG A 174 12.27 6.41 8.72
CA ARG A 174 13.23 6.54 9.83
C ARG A 174 14.53 7.25 9.46
N LEU A 175 14.90 7.32 8.17
CA LEU A 175 16.15 7.93 7.72
C LEU A 175 16.09 9.46 7.71
N GLU A 176 14.89 10.06 7.76
CA GLU A 176 14.69 11.52 7.75
C GLU A 176 14.45 12.13 9.15
N LYS A 177 14.59 11.35 10.25
CA LYS A 177 14.61 11.88 11.62
C LYS A 177 16.02 12.06 12.13
#